data_AF-A0A067LA02-F1
#
_entry.id   AF-A0A067LA02-F1
#
_cell.length_a   1.000
_cell.length_b   1.000
_cell.length_c   1.000
_cell.angle_alpha   90.00
_cell.angle_beta   90.00
_cell.angle_gamma   90.00
#
_symmetry.space_group_name_H-M   'P 1'
#
loop_
_entity.id
_entity.type
_entity.pdbx_description
1 polymer ?
#
loop_
_entity_poly.entity_id
_entity_poly.type
_entity_poly.pdbx_seq_one_letter_code
_entity_poly.pdbx_strand_id
1 'polypeptide(L)'
;MSPFCLSIFLLTIFVALFTLFQIQSLHTTTSPSFSPLIHRWQKLTTCNQEIKSLSEKLKESVTFLPLKDLRYQDKALQGHTWFMSSMYDTQEEGGVQYQQFPSNSSNFRILCLKGNDTHDGSWNSYALAWPETLPSNATLMKGLTFVSYNHYNYDNIWHGLSAIVPFVAWHIRNGCENPNRWVLYHWGELRFQMGAWLRNLTGATFGGEEPNVERFEWANKNDPICFEKAVVMRHNEGGMSRERRIETYDLLRCKARVSCNVSLLQRVNEKGLPLIGMTLFMRTGPRSFKNESAVIGIFEKECAKVEGCKLMVAYSNNLTFCEQVKLMGMTDILVSPHGAQLTNMFLMDRNSSVMEFFPKGWLKLAGVGQFVYHWIASWSGMRHQGAWRDPTGDHCPFGEDDRRCMSFYKGGKIGFNETYFSEWARNVLTEVKTRKLEEVKNNSAASTSSCACG
;
A
#
# COMPACT_ATOMS: atom_id res chain seq x y z
N MET A 1 17.00 89.66 14.74
CA MET A 1 16.14 88.63 14.11
C MET A 1 15.30 89.31 13.03
N SER A 2 15.29 88.75 11.82
CA SER A 2 14.54 89.29 10.69
C SER A 2 13.03 89.33 11.00
N PRO A 3 12.29 90.38 10.59
CA PRO A 3 10.82 90.46 10.77
C PRO A 3 10.08 89.26 10.16
N PHE A 4 10.73 88.57 9.20
CA PHE A 4 10.23 87.34 8.60
C PHE A 4 10.27 86.13 9.57
N CYS A 5 11.30 86.04 10.42
CA CYS A 5 11.40 84.97 11.42
C CYS A 5 10.38 85.13 12.54
N LEU A 6 10.08 86.37 12.94
CA LEU A 6 9.09 86.65 13.99
C LEU A 6 7.67 86.28 13.52
N SER A 7 7.35 86.55 12.26
CA SER A 7 6.05 86.22 11.65
C SER A 7 5.84 84.70 11.54
N ILE A 8 6.86 83.94 11.14
CA ILE A 8 6.80 82.47 11.08
C ILE A 8 6.63 81.88 12.50
N PHE A 9 7.37 82.41 13.48
CA PHE A 9 7.30 81.93 14.86
C PHE A 9 5.92 82.18 15.48
N LEU A 10 5.33 83.35 15.25
CA LEU A 10 3.97 83.68 15.68
C LEU A 10 2.94 82.79 14.99
N LEU A 11 3.09 82.52 13.69
CA LEU A 11 2.19 81.62 12.96
C LEU A 11 2.24 80.20 13.52
N THR A 12 3.44 79.68 13.83
CA THR A 12 3.59 78.34 14.44
C THR A 12 2.99 78.25 15.84
N ILE A 13 3.10 79.32 16.64
CA ILE A 13 2.48 79.39 17.97
C ILE A 13 0.95 79.42 17.85
N PHE A 14 0.40 80.19 16.92
CA PHE A 14 -1.05 80.25 16.68
C PHE A 14 -1.60 78.91 16.18
N VAL A 15 -0.91 78.22 15.28
CA VAL A 15 -1.31 76.88 14.83
C VAL A 15 -1.23 75.86 15.96
N ALA A 16 -0.17 75.90 16.78
CA ALA A 16 -0.05 75.01 17.94
C ALA A 16 -1.16 75.26 18.97
N LEU A 17 -1.44 76.54 19.31
CA LEU A 17 -2.53 76.91 20.21
C LEU A 17 -3.90 76.53 19.65
N PHE A 18 -4.13 76.71 18.34
CA PHE A 18 -5.38 76.30 17.68
C PHE A 18 -5.56 74.77 17.70
N THR A 19 -4.49 74.00 17.47
CA THR A 19 -4.54 72.53 17.59
C THR A 19 -4.78 72.06 19.02
N LEU A 20 -4.15 72.68 20.01
CA LEU A 20 -4.37 72.37 21.43
C LEU A 20 -5.79 72.74 21.86
N PHE A 21 -6.33 73.88 21.40
CA PHE A 21 -7.70 74.31 21.68
C PHE A 21 -8.74 73.40 21.00
N GLN A 22 -8.47 72.90 19.79
CA GLN A 22 -9.30 71.88 19.13
C GLN A 22 -9.27 70.54 19.87
N ILE A 23 -8.10 70.10 20.36
CA ILE A 23 -7.98 68.88 21.18
C ILE A 23 -8.73 69.04 22.51
N GLN A 24 -8.68 70.22 23.15
CA GLN A 24 -9.42 70.51 24.39
C GLN A 24 -10.94 70.66 24.16
N SER A 25 -11.35 71.22 23.02
CA SER A 25 -12.74 71.31 22.58
C SER A 25 -13.33 69.93 22.24
N LEU A 26 -12.51 69.00 21.74
CA LEU A 26 -12.89 67.60 21.52
C LEU A 26 -12.98 66.81 22.84
N HIS A 27 -12.31 67.28 23.91
CA HIS A 27 -12.33 66.66 25.24
C HIS A 27 -13.34 67.28 26.23
N THR A 28 -14.15 68.26 25.81
CA THR A 28 -15.15 68.93 26.68
C THR A 28 -16.59 68.70 26.24
N THR A 29 -16.94 67.47 25.89
CA THR A 29 -18.31 66.97 26.03
C THR A 29 -18.28 65.46 26.21
N THR A 30 -18.16 65.02 27.46
CA THR A 30 -18.90 63.91 28.11
C THR A 30 -18.09 63.39 29.29
N SER A 31 -18.71 63.40 30.46
CA SER A 31 -18.32 62.56 31.60
C SER A 31 -18.06 61.11 31.11
N PRO A 32 -17.07 60.39 31.65
CA PRO A 32 -16.67 59.10 31.11
C PRO A 32 -17.77 58.07 31.41
N SER A 33 -18.66 57.84 30.45
CA SER A 33 -19.42 56.60 30.44
C SER A 33 -18.43 55.50 30.04
N PHE A 34 -18.15 54.59 30.95
CA PHE A 34 -17.39 53.36 30.70
C PHE A 34 -18.06 52.44 29.65
N SER A 35 -19.19 52.87 29.06
CA SER A 35 -20.10 52.09 28.23
C SER A 35 -19.56 51.63 26.87
N PRO A 36 -18.77 52.38 26.06
CA PRO A 36 -18.34 51.88 24.76
C PRO A 36 -17.24 50.81 24.89
N LEU A 37 -16.39 50.91 25.91
CA LEU A 37 -15.43 49.87 26.27
C LEU A 37 -16.16 48.66 26.86
N ILE A 38 -17.06 48.84 27.84
CA ILE A 38 -17.85 47.74 28.42
C ILE A 38 -18.71 47.05 27.36
N HIS A 39 -19.33 47.76 26.42
CA HIS A 39 -20.10 47.16 25.32
C HIS A 39 -19.21 46.41 24.32
N ARG A 40 -17.98 46.90 24.05
CA ARG A 40 -17.02 46.18 23.18
C ARG A 40 -16.48 44.93 23.87
N TRP A 41 -16.21 44.99 25.19
CA TRP A 41 -15.82 43.85 26.01
C TRP A 41 -16.97 42.85 26.18
N GLN A 42 -18.19 43.32 26.46
CA GLN A 42 -19.41 42.51 26.50
C GLN A 42 -19.64 41.79 25.17
N LYS A 43 -19.55 42.51 24.05
CA LYS A 43 -19.66 41.92 22.71
C LYS A 43 -18.57 40.88 22.43
N LEU A 44 -17.34 41.11 22.90
CA LEU A 44 -16.25 40.11 22.80
C LEU A 44 -16.51 38.89 23.69
N THR A 45 -17.00 39.08 24.91
CA THR A 45 -17.34 37.97 25.82
C THR A 45 -18.55 37.18 25.34
N THR A 46 -19.58 37.83 24.79
CA THR A 46 -20.75 37.17 24.20
C THR A 46 -20.36 36.42 22.94
N CYS A 47 -19.55 37.02 22.05
CA CYS A 47 -18.99 36.33 20.89
C CYS A 47 -18.14 35.12 21.30
N ASN A 48 -17.29 35.23 22.33
CA ASN A 48 -16.53 34.10 22.85
C ASN A 48 -17.40 33.00 23.48
N GLN A 49 -18.50 33.36 24.15
CA GLN A 49 -19.47 32.40 24.69
C GLN A 49 -20.26 31.71 23.58
N GLU A 50 -20.66 32.43 22.53
CA GLU A 50 -21.33 31.88 21.36
C GLU A 50 -20.40 30.94 20.58
N ILE A 51 -19.14 31.31 20.37
CA ILE A 51 -18.14 30.44 19.73
C ILE A 51 -17.90 29.18 20.55
N LYS A 52 -17.79 29.30 21.88
CA LYS A 52 -17.68 28.13 22.77
C LYS A 52 -18.92 27.25 22.69
N SER A 53 -20.12 27.83 22.74
CA SER A 53 -21.38 27.08 22.61
C SER A 53 -21.49 26.38 21.26
N LEU A 54 -21.10 27.05 20.17
CA LEU A 54 -21.07 26.47 18.84
C LEU A 54 -20.05 25.34 18.73
N SER A 55 -18.86 25.52 19.31
CA SER A 55 -17.82 24.49 19.38
C SER A 55 -18.33 23.25 20.11
N GLU A 56 -18.95 23.40 21.28
CA GLU A 56 -19.54 22.25 22.01
C GLU A 56 -20.64 21.56 21.21
N LYS A 57 -21.56 22.32 20.58
CA LYS A 57 -22.57 21.73 19.68
C LYS A 57 -21.95 20.96 18.52
N LEU A 58 -20.86 21.46 17.94
CA LEU A 58 -20.15 20.77 16.86
C LEU A 58 -19.53 19.46 17.37
N LYS A 59 -18.93 19.44 18.56
CA LYS A 59 -18.41 18.22 19.18
C LYS A 59 -19.50 17.18 19.42
N GLU A 60 -20.64 17.61 19.96
CA GLU A 60 -21.81 16.74 20.22
C GLU A 60 -22.48 16.23 18.93
N SER A 61 -22.37 16.98 17.84
CA SER A 61 -22.95 16.61 16.54
C SER A 61 -22.19 15.52 15.78
N VAL A 62 -20.98 15.15 16.24
CA VAL A 62 -20.17 14.15 15.54
C VAL A 62 -20.86 12.78 15.61
N THR A 63 -21.31 12.31 14.46
CA THR A 63 -22.02 11.04 14.32
C THR A 63 -21.06 9.93 13.92
N PHE A 64 -21.02 8.86 14.73
CA PHE A 64 -20.26 7.65 14.43
C PHE A 64 -21.10 6.68 13.59
N LEU A 65 -20.54 6.25 12.47
CA LEU A 65 -21.11 5.27 11.55
C LEU A 65 -20.34 3.95 11.66
N PRO A 66 -20.98 2.78 11.46
CA PRO A 66 -20.28 1.51 11.52
C PRO A 66 -19.22 1.43 10.41
N LEU A 67 -18.04 0.92 10.76
CA LEU A 67 -17.00 0.62 9.76
C LEU A 67 -17.50 -0.43 8.79
N LYS A 68 -18.15 -1.49 9.27
CA LYS A 68 -18.78 -2.54 8.46
C LYS A 68 -20.26 -2.26 8.26
N ASP A 69 -20.63 -1.73 7.10
CA ASP A 69 -22.01 -1.48 6.73
C ASP A 69 -22.69 -2.74 6.16
N LEU A 70 -23.54 -3.35 6.98
CA LEU A 70 -24.22 -4.61 6.67
C LEU A 70 -25.17 -4.52 5.47
N ARG A 71 -25.59 -3.30 5.06
CA ARG A 71 -26.40 -3.10 3.85
C ARG A 71 -25.67 -3.56 2.58
N TYR A 72 -24.34 -3.65 2.62
CA TYR A 72 -23.48 -4.02 1.48
C TYR A 72 -22.82 -5.40 1.65
N GLN A 73 -23.27 -6.23 2.60
CA GLN A 73 -22.63 -7.51 2.91
C GLN A 73 -22.47 -8.43 1.67
N ASP A 74 -23.49 -8.51 0.81
CA ASP A 74 -23.47 -9.35 -0.39
C ASP A 74 -22.62 -8.78 -1.54
N LYS A 75 -22.14 -7.55 -1.40
CA LYS A 75 -21.33 -6.82 -2.38
C LYS A 75 -20.14 -6.12 -1.72
N ALA A 76 -19.57 -6.74 -0.69
CA ALA A 76 -18.52 -6.16 0.15
C ALA A 76 -17.31 -5.58 -0.61
N LEU A 77 -17.04 -6.08 -1.83
CA LEU A 77 -15.93 -5.70 -2.70
C LEU A 77 -16.31 -4.80 -3.89
N GLN A 78 -17.59 -4.46 -4.07
CA GLN A 78 -18.05 -3.71 -5.24
C GLN A 78 -18.38 -2.25 -4.88
N GLY A 79 -17.92 -1.30 -5.70
CA GLY A 79 -18.25 0.11 -5.57
C GLY A 79 -17.79 0.70 -4.24
N HIS A 80 -18.72 1.24 -3.45
CA HIS A 80 -18.45 1.92 -2.17
C HIS A 80 -17.82 1.04 -1.08
N THR A 81 -17.78 -0.27 -1.28
CA THR A 81 -17.48 -1.29 -0.27
C THR A 81 -18.39 -1.17 0.96
N TRP A 82 -18.45 -2.20 1.80
CA TRP A 82 -19.06 -2.06 3.12
C TRP A 82 -18.19 -1.25 4.11
N PHE A 83 -16.91 -0.98 3.80
CA PHE A 83 -15.96 -0.37 4.71
C PHE A 83 -15.96 1.15 4.54
N MET A 84 -16.41 1.90 5.55
CA MET A 84 -16.59 3.35 5.45
C MET A 84 -17.48 3.78 4.26
N SER A 85 -18.60 3.07 4.08
CA SER A 85 -19.48 3.16 2.91
C SER A 85 -20.09 4.55 2.63
N SER A 86 -20.10 5.47 3.61
CA SER A 86 -20.71 6.81 3.44
C SER A 86 -19.82 7.80 2.68
N MET A 87 -18.57 7.43 2.41
CA MET A 87 -17.59 8.28 1.72
C MET A 87 -17.25 7.72 0.34
N TYR A 88 -16.98 8.62 -0.60
CA TYR A 88 -16.44 8.29 -1.92
C TYR A 88 -14.91 8.30 -1.87
N ASP A 89 -14.29 7.43 -2.67
CA ASP A 89 -12.85 7.46 -2.87
C ASP A 89 -12.47 8.56 -3.86
N THR A 90 -11.35 9.21 -3.60
CA THR A 90 -10.61 9.96 -4.60
C THR A 90 -10.12 8.99 -5.66
N GLN A 91 -10.38 9.31 -6.92
CA GLN A 91 -9.92 8.55 -8.07
C GLN A 91 -8.94 9.39 -8.88
N GLU A 92 -7.72 8.89 -9.02
CA GLU A 92 -6.73 9.46 -9.91
C GLU A 92 -6.69 8.67 -11.21
N GLU A 93 -6.50 9.34 -12.34
CA GLU A 93 -6.38 8.66 -13.63
C GLU A 93 -5.22 7.64 -13.60
N GLY A 94 -5.56 6.38 -13.82
CA GLY A 94 -4.62 5.25 -13.76
C GLY A 94 -4.02 4.99 -12.37
N GLY A 95 -4.44 5.71 -11.33
CA GLY A 95 -3.89 5.65 -9.98
C GLY A 95 -4.66 4.71 -9.05
N VAL A 96 -4.38 4.85 -7.75
CA VAL A 96 -5.07 4.12 -6.68
C VAL A 96 -6.35 4.84 -6.27
N GLN A 97 -7.28 4.08 -5.68
CA GLN A 97 -8.50 4.61 -5.08
C GLN A 97 -8.31 4.71 -3.57
N TYR A 98 -8.45 5.92 -3.03
CA TYR A 98 -8.16 6.18 -1.62
C TYR A 98 -9.02 7.29 -1.05
N GLN A 99 -9.07 7.38 0.27
CA GLN A 99 -9.61 8.54 0.98
C GLN A 99 -8.49 9.22 1.74
N GLN A 100 -8.51 10.54 1.78
CA GLN A 100 -7.51 11.32 2.49
C GLN A 100 -8.19 12.31 3.44
N PHE A 101 -7.62 12.45 4.63
CA PHE A 101 -8.13 13.30 5.68
C PHE A 101 -6.97 14.09 6.30
N PRO A 102 -7.12 15.40 6.54
CA PRO A 102 -8.16 16.26 5.99
C PRO A 102 -8.02 16.41 4.46
N SER A 103 -9.13 16.67 3.78
CA SER A 103 -9.14 16.98 2.33
C SER A 103 -10.38 17.79 1.94
N ASN A 104 -10.42 18.30 0.71
CA ASN A 104 -11.61 18.99 0.19
C ASN A 104 -12.86 18.10 0.23
N SER A 105 -12.73 16.80 -0.08
CA SER A 105 -13.87 15.86 -0.06
C SER A 105 -14.38 15.57 1.35
N SER A 106 -13.51 15.66 2.36
CA SER A 106 -13.92 15.59 3.76
C SER A 106 -14.40 16.94 4.32
N ASN A 107 -14.42 18.01 3.52
CA ASN A 107 -14.57 19.39 3.99
C ASN A 107 -13.56 19.73 5.10
N PHE A 108 -12.29 19.37 4.90
CA PHE A 108 -11.19 19.56 5.84
C PHE A 108 -11.37 18.92 7.23
N ARG A 109 -12.35 18.04 7.39
CA ARG A 109 -12.52 17.23 8.61
C ARG A 109 -11.51 16.09 8.63
N ILE A 110 -11.09 15.72 9.83
CA ILE A 110 -10.20 14.59 10.09
C ILE A 110 -10.98 13.31 10.41
N LEU A 111 -10.32 12.16 10.21
CA LEU A 111 -10.88 10.86 10.52
C LEU A 111 -10.76 10.57 12.02
N CYS A 112 -11.87 10.14 12.62
CA CYS A 112 -11.92 9.56 13.96
C CYS A 112 -12.41 8.12 13.90
N LEU A 113 -11.73 7.22 14.60
CA LEU A 113 -12.12 5.81 14.76
C LEU A 113 -12.53 5.56 16.21
N LYS A 114 -13.44 4.60 16.40
CA LYS A 114 -13.91 4.18 17.73
C LYS A 114 -14.23 2.69 17.73
N GLY A 115 -13.89 2.02 18.81
CA GLY A 115 -13.97 0.56 18.94
C GLY A 115 -12.64 -0.13 18.63
N ASN A 116 -12.47 -1.31 19.22
CA ASN A 116 -11.29 -2.17 19.05
C ASN A 116 -11.66 -3.65 18.88
N ASP A 117 -12.84 -3.91 18.32
CA ASP A 117 -13.35 -5.27 18.16
C ASP A 117 -12.56 -6.03 17.09
N THR A 118 -12.17 -7.26 17.43
CA THR A 118 -11.33 -8.14 16.61
C THR A 118 -12.09 -9.33 16.04
N HIS A 119 -13.40 -9.43 16.26
CA HIS A 119 -14.25 -10.57 15.86
C HIS A 119 -15.50 -10.16 15.09
N ASP A 120 -16.07 -8.98 15.38
CA ASP A 120 -17.21 -8.44 14.66
C ASP A 120 -16.97 -6.97 14.29
N GLY A 121 -16.60 -6.76 13.03
CA GLY A 121 -16.29 -5.43 12.49
C GLY A 121 -17.45 -4.43 12.49
N SER A 122 -18.68 -4.85 12.77
CA SER A 122 -19.82 -3.93 12.95
C SER A 122 -19.76 -3.15 14.27
N TRP A 123 -18.97 -3.60 15.24
CA TRP A 123 -18.73 -2.93 16.52
C TRP A 123 -17.63 -1.85 16.46
N ASN A 124 -16.93 -1.76 15.33
CA ASN A 124 -16.00 -0.68 15.06
C ASN A 124 -16.71 0.40 14.24
N SER A 125 -16.37 1.67 14.48
CA SER A 125 -17.05 2.81 13.88
C SER A 125 -16.07 3.91 13.51
N TYR A 126 -16.51 4.79 12.61
CA TYR A 126 -15.78 5.97 12.17
C TYR A 126 -16.66 7.21 12.18
N ALA A 127 -16.03 8.37 12.30
CA ALA A 127 -16.66 9.67 12.16
C ALA A 127 -15.69 10.66 11.53
N LEU A 128 -16.23 11.80 11.08
CA LEU A 128 -15.44 12.95 10.64
C LEU A 128 -15.68 14.12 11.59
N ALA A 129 -14.60 14.74 12.05
CA ALA A 129 -14.66 15.90 12.95
C ALA A 129 -13.74 17.02 12.48
N TRP A 130 -14.08 18.27 12.80
CA TRP A 130 -13.17 19.39 12.57
C TRP A 130 -11.99 19.30 13.55
N PRO A 131 -10.76 19.63 13.12
CA PRO A 131 -9.58 19.60 14.00
C PRO A 131 -9.75 20.37 15.31
N GLU A 132 -10.51 21.47 15.28
CA GLU A 132 -10.74 22.37 16.42
C GLU A 132 -11.87 21.90 17.35
N THR A 133 -12.72 20.97 16.89
CA THR A 133 -13.92 20.52 17.60
C THR A 133 -14.02 18.99 17.59
N LEU A 134 -12.99 18.33 18.13
CA LEU A 134 -12.96 16.88 18.26
C LEU A 134 -14.05 16.37 19.22
N PRO A 135 -14.57 15.15 19.02
CA PRO A 135 -15.53 14.54 19.95
C PRO A 135 -15.04 14.55 21.40
N SER A 136 -15.98 14.52 22.34
CA SER A 136 -15.64 14.41 23.76
C SER A 136 -14.75 13.19 24.04
N ASN A 137 -13.73 13.39 24.88
CA ASN A 137 -12.71 12.40 25.24
C ASN A 137 -11.87 11.88 24.07
N ALA A 138 -11.90 12.54 22.90
CA ALA A 138 -11.10 12.13 21.76
C ALA A 138 -9.60 12.33 22.01
N THR A 139 -8.80 11.36 21.59
CA THR A 139 -7.34 11.49 21.53
C THR A 139 -6.92 11.83 20.10
N LEU A 140 -6.15 12.92 19.92
CA LEU A 140 -5.58 13.30 18.63
C LEU A 140 -4.20 12.66 18.43
N MET A 141 -4.12 11.83 17.41
CA MET A 141 -2.93 11.14 16.94
C MET A 141 -2.22 11.98 15.86
N LYS A 142 -1.07 12.57 16.22
CA LYS A 142 -0.24 13.37 15.30
C LYS A 142 0.48 12.52 14.25
N GLY A 143 0.76 13.10 13.09
CA GLY A 143 1.45 12.48 11.98
C GLY A 143 0.53 11.74 10.99
N LEU A 144 1.13 11.16 9.96
CA LEU A 144 0.42 10.42 8.91
C LEU A 144 0.06 9.01 9.39
N THR A 145 -1.22 8.66 9.26
CA THR A 145 -1.72 7.32 9.55
C THR A 145 -2.23 6.64 8.29
N PHE A 146 -1.74 5.43 8.02
CA PHE A 146 -2.30 4.57 6.98
C PHE A 146 -3.36 3.65 7.58
N VAL A 147 -4.58 3.73 7.07
CA VAL A 147 -5.70 2.88 7.49
C VAL A 147 -5.99 1.91 6.37
N SER A 148 -5.55 0.67 6.56
CA SER A 148 -5.71 -0.40 5.59
C SER A 148 -6.96 -1.20 5.88
N TYR A 149 -7.91 -1.25 4.95
CA TYR A 149 -8.95 -2.26 4.92
C TYR A 149 -8.59 -3.31 3.86
N ASN A 150 -8.57 -4.57 4.27
CA ASN A 150 -8.38 -5.69 3.36
C ASN A 150 -9.51 -6.71 3.51
N HIS A 151 -10.10 -7.12 2.39
CA HIS A 151 -11.06 -8.22 2.40
C HIS A 151 -10.40 -9.57 2.64
N TYR A 152 -9.11 -9.68 2.35
CA TYR A 152 -8.30 -10.84 2.71
C TYR A 152 -7.51 -10.60 4.00
N ASN A 153 -6.90 -11.64 4.56
CA ASN A 153 -6.06 -11.52 5.75
C ASN A 153 -4.67 -10.92 5.43
N TYR A 154 -3.90 -10.56 6.45
CA TYR A 154 -2.56 -9.98 6.30
C TYR A 154 -1.42 -11.02 6.43
N ASP A 155 -1.75 -12.30 6.63
CA ASP A 155 -0.76 -13.37 6.86
C ASP A 155 -0.23 -13.97 5.56
N ASN A 156 -1.12 -14.14 4.57
CA ASN A 156 -0.75 -14.69 3.27
C ASN A 156 -0.11 -13.59 2.40
N ILE A 157 0.99 -13.93 1.70
CA ILE A 157 1.76 -12.94 0.90
C ILE A 157 0.88 -12.25 -0.15
N TRP A 158 0.13 -13.00 -0.96
CA TRP A 158 -0.74 -12.43 -1.99
C TRP A 158 -1.79 -11.50 -1.38
N HIS A 159 -2.47 -11.99 -0.34
CA HIS A 159 -3.49 -11.23 0.36
C HIS A 159 -2.92 -9.95 0.96
N GLY A 160 -1.76 -10.03 1.61
CA GLY A 160 -1.07 -8.90 2.20
C GLY A 160 -0.59 -7.88 1.18
N LEU A 161 -0.05 -8.33 0.04
CA LEU A 161 0.36 -7.44 -1.05
C LEU A 161 -0.82 -6.60 -1.54
N SER A 162 -2.01 -7.20 -1.68
CA SER A 162 -3.21 -6.47 -2.11
C SER A 162 -3.62 -5.31 -1.17
N ALA A 163 -3.13 -5.33 0.07
CA ALA A 163 -3.35 -4.27 1.05
C ALA A 163 -2.25 -3.20 1.05
N ILE A 164 -0.99 -3.57 0.78
CA ILE A 164 0.16 -2.67 0.89
C ILE A 164 0.49 -1.98 -0.43
N VAL A 165 0.38 -2.68 -1.57
CA VAL A 165 0.73 -2.15 -2.90
C VAL A 165 0.03 -0.80 -3.19
N PRO A 166 -1.27 -0.61 -2.88
CA PRO A 166 -1.92 0.68 -3.09
C PRO A 166 -1.28 1.83 -2.30
N PHE A 167 -0.84 1.59 -1.05
CA PHE A 167 -0.14 2.61 -0.26
C PHE A 167 1.23 2.96 -0.82
N VAL A 168 1.94 1.98 -1.40
CA VAL A 168 3.24 2.22 -2.04
C VAL A 168 3.06 3.09 -3.27
N ALA A 169 2.04 2.82 -4.09
CA ALA A 169 1.72 3.66 -5.24
C ALA A 169 1.36 5.10 -4.82
N TRP A 170 0.56 5.25 -3.75
CA TRP A 170 0.25 6.55 -3.17
C TRP A 170 1.51 7.27 -2.67
N HIS A 171 2.38 6.56 -1.95
CA HIS A 171 3.65 7.07 -1.42
C HIS A 171 4.55 7.64 -2.51
N ILE A 172 4.72 6.91 -3.63
CA ILE A 172 5.51 7.39 -4.78
C ILE A 172 4.99 8.73 -5.29
N ARG A 173 3.67 8.90 -5.38
CA ARG A 173 3.06 10.13 -5.91
C ARG A 173 3.04 11.29 -4.92
N ASN A 174 3.12 11.00 -3.62
CA ASN A 174 3.00 12.00 -2.56
C ASN A 174 4.36 12.34 -1.94
N GLY A 175 5.38 12.50 -2.79
CA GLY A 175 6.71 12.93 -2.35
C GLY A 175 7.39 11.96 -1.39
N CYS A 176 7.04 10.67 -1.47
CA CYS A 176 7.60 9.62 -0.62
C CYS A 176 7.32 9.83 0.88
N GLU A 177 6.14 10.36 1.22
CA GLU A 177 5.73 10.53 2.61
C GLU A 177 5.55 9.16 3.31
N ASN A 178 6.21 8.98 4.46
CA ASN A 178 6.15 7.75 5.24
C ASN A 178 5.06 7.85 6.33
N PRO A 179 4.31 6.77 6.60
CA PRO A 179 3.36 6.76 7.70
C PRO A 179 4.08 6.69 9.05
N ASN A 180 3.56 7.38 10.05
CA ASN A 180 3.96 7.21 11.44
C ASN A 180 3.35 5.96 12.09
N ARG A 181 2.23 5.47 11.54
CA ARG A 181 1.52 4.27 12.02
C ARG A 181 0.57 3.70 10.98
N TRP A 182 0.22 2.45 11.21
CA TRP A 182 -0.74 1.67 10.46
C TRP A 182 -1.91 1.27 11.36
N VAL A 183 -3.12 1.30 10.82
CA VAL A 183 -4.31 0.71 11.42
C VAL A 183 -4.85 -0.31 10.43
N LEU A 184 -4.97 -1.57 10.85
CA LEU A 184 -5.30 -2.67 9.96
C LEU A 184 -6.70 -3.21 10.26
N TYR A 185 -7.52 -3.32 9.23
CA TYR A 185 -8.84 -3.91 9.30
C TYR A 185 -8.98 -5.09 8.32
N HIS A 186 -9.63 -6.14 8.78
CA HIS A 186 -10.09 -7.26 7.97
C HIS A 186 -11.58 -7.49 8.25
N TRP A 187 -12.44 -7.35 7.24
CA TRP A 187 -13.91 -7.39 7.42
C TRP A 187 -14.45 -6.38 8.46
N GLY A 188 -13.73 -5.26 8.64
CA GLY A 188 -14.03 -4.24 9.66
C GLY A 188 -13.51 -4.58 11.05
N GLU A 189 -12.93 -5.76 11.25
CA GLU A 189 -12.33 -6.21 12.51
C GLU A 189 -10.89 -5.72 12.60
N LEU A 190 -10.50 -5.22 13.76
CA LEU A 190 -9.17 -4.71 14.00
C LEU A 190 -8.14 -5.85 13.97
N ARG A 191 -6.98 -5.57 13.38
CA ARG A 191 -5.87 -6.51 13.24
C ARG A 191 -4.59 -5.87 13.76
N PHE A 192 -3.81 -6.65 14.49
CA PHE A 192 -2.63 -6.17 15.21
C PHE A 192 -1.31 -6.55 14.56
N GLN A 193 -1.36 -7.37 13.51
CA GLN A 193 -0.15 -7.93 12.91
C GLN A 193 -0.31 -8.18 11.42
N MET A 194 0.83 -8.09 10.75
CA MET A 194 1.06 -8.60 9.40
C MET A 194 1.87 -9.89 9.51
N GLY A 195 1.70 -10.80 8.56
CA GLY A 195 2.59 -11.95 8.43
C GLY A 195 4.05 -11.50 8.32
N ALA A 196 4.98 -12.27 8.87
CA ALA A 196 6.39 -11.87 8.99
C ALA A 196 7.02 -11.42 7.65
N TRP A 197 6.70 -12.12 6.56
CA TRP A 197 7.16 -11.75 5.23
C TRP A 197 6.66 -10.37 4.79
N LEU A 198 5.36 -10.09 4.99
CA LEU A 198 4.76 -8.80 4.63
C LEU A 198 5.32 -7.68 5.51
N ARG A 199 5.52 -7.95 6.81
CA ARG A 199 6.11 -7.01 7.77
C ARG A 199 7.50 -6.56 7.31
N ASN A 200 8.35 -7.49 6.91
CA ASN A 200 9.69 -7.19 6.40
C ASN A 200 9.64 -6.34 5.11
N LEU A 201 8.75 -6.68 4.17
CA LEU A 201 8.59 -5.89 2.95
C LEU A 201 8.09 -4.47 3.23
N THR A 202 7.10 -4.32 4.11
CA THR A 202 6.56 -3.02 4.51
C THR A 202 7.63 -2.17 5.21
N GLY A 203 8.38 -2.76 6.15
CA GLY A 203 9.51 -2.08 6.80
C GLY A 203 10.55 -1.61 5.79
N ALA A 204 11.03 -2.52 4.93
CA ALA A 204 12.00 -2.20 3.87
C ALA A 204 11.51 -1.06 2.96
N THR A 205 10.21 -1.00 2.67
CA THR A 205 9.65 0.00 1.75
C THR A 205 9.53 1.39 2.36
N PHE A 206 9.04 1.48 3.60
CA PHE A 206 8.74 2.76 4.27
C PHE A 206 9.85 3.21 5.25
N GLY A 207 11.05 2.64 5.15
CA GLY A 207 12.25 3.12 5.85
C GLY A 207 12.30 2.82 7.34
N GLY A 208 11.56 1.82 7.83
CA GLY A 208 11.60 1.37 9.22
C GLY A 208 12.00 -0.10 9.34
N GLU A 209 12.53 -0.52 10.49
CA GLU A 209 12.78 -1.95 10.75
C GLU A 209 11.47 -2.74 10.76
N GLU A 210 10.41 -2.18 11.37
CA GLU A 210 9.06 -2.76 11.33
C GLU A 210 7.96 -1.67 11.24
N PRO A 211 6.83 -1.95 10.55
CA PRO A 211 5.67 -1.06 10.56
C PRO A 211 5.06 -0.98 11.96
N ASN A 212 4.88 0.25 12.45
CA ASN A 212 4.15 0.50 13.70
C ASN A 212 2.64 0.27 13.51
N VAL A 213 2.15 -0.91 13.89
CA VAL A 213 0.72 -1.26 13.82
C VAL A 213 0.04 -0.91 15.14
N GLU A 214 -0.87 0.05 15.07
CA GLU A 214 -1.62 0.54 16.22
C GLU A 214 -2.70 -0.47 16.65
N ARG A 215 -2.80 -0.68 17.97
CA ARG A 215 -3.68 -1.68 18.58
C ARG A 215 -4.76 -1.06 19.44
N PHE A 216 -4.59 0.21 19.82
CA PHE A 216 -5.50 0.95 20.70
C PHE A 216 -5.73 0.28 22.08
N GLU A 217 -4.78 -0.54 22.56
CA GLU A 217 -4.87 -1.22 23.87
C GLU A 217 -4.85 -0.22 25.04
N TRP A 218 -4.24 0.94 24.83
CA TRP A 218 -4.16 2.04 25.80
C TRP A 218 -5.45 2.87 25.88
N ALA A 219 -6.35 2.75 24.91
CA ALA A 219 -7.56 3.55 24.81
C ALA A 219 -8.78 2.79 25.34
N ASN A 220 -9.72 3.51 25.96
CA ASN A 220 -11.01 2.93 26.28
C ASN A 220 -11.78 2.65 24.98
N LYS A 221 -12.50 1.52 24.93
CA LYS A 221 -13.28 1.13 23.73
C LYS A 221 -14.26 2.20 23.25
N ASN A 222 -14.75 3.02 24.17
CA ASN A 222 -15.75 4.06 23.91
C ASN A 222 -15.15 5.42 23.54
N ASP A 223 -13.84 5.62 23.74
CA ASP A 223 -13.19 6.89 23.49
C ASP A 223 -12.74 6.98 22.01
N PRO A 224 -13.06 8.08 21.31
CA PRO A 224 -12.62 8.26 19.93
C PRO A 224 -11.13 8.51 19.79
N ILE A 225 -10.56 8.04 18.69
CA ILE A 225 -9.16 8.28 18.33
C ILE A 225 -9.15 8.94 16.96
N CYS A 226 -8.74 10.19 16.91
CA CYS A 226 -8.73 11.01 15.70
C CYS A 226 -7.32 11.18 15.18
N PHE A 227 -7.15 11.26 13.86
CA PHE A 227 -5.82 11.33 13.22
C PHE A 227 -5.59 12.68 12.57
N GLU A 228 -4.48 13.34 12.88
CA GLU A 228 -4.09 14.61 12.25
C GLU A 228 -4.06 14.49 10.72
N LYS A 229 -3.51 13.39 10.21
CA LYS A 229 -3.57 13.00 8.81
C LYS A 229 -3.88 11.51 8.68
N ALA A 230 -4.77 11.15 7.77
CA ALA A 230 -5.04 9.75 7.45
C ALA A 230 -5.21 9.53 5.94
N VAL A 231 -4.68 8.41 5.47
CA VAL A 231 -4.97 7.86 4.14
C VAL A 231 -5.60 6.48 4.32
N VAL A 232 -6.77 6.29 3.74
CA VAL A 232 -7.53 5.04 3.82
C VAL A 232 -7.50 4.36 2.46
N MET A 233 -7.08 3.10 2.45
CA MET A 233 -7.18 2.22 1.27
C MET A 233 -8.12 1.08 1.60
N ARG A 234 -9.10 0.86 0.73
CA ARG A 234 -10.09 -0.23 0.84
C ARG A 234 -10.27 -1.02 -0.45
N HIS A 235 -9.43 -0.69 -1.45
CA HIS A 235 -9.36 -1.33 -2.75
C HIS A 235 -7.93 -1.80 -3.00
N ASN A 236 -7.81 -2.87 -3.77
CA ASN A 236 -6.51 -3.38 -4.22
C ASN A 236 -6.01 -2.62 -5.46
N GLU A 237 -4.86 -3.04 -5.97
CA GLU A 237 -4.19 -2.49 -7.16
C GLU A 237 -4.94 -2.76 -8.49
N GLY A 238 -6.12 -3.40 -8.46
CA GLY A 238 -6.92 -3.78 -9.62
C GLY A 238 -7.40 -2.60 -10.48
N GLY A 239 -7.52 -1.40 -9.91
CA GLY A 239 -7.89 -0.17 -10.64
C GLY A 239 -6.73 0.58 -11.30
N MET A 240 -5.49 0.25 -10.96
CA MET A 240 -4.30 0.98 -11.44
C MET A 240 -3.97 0.70 -12.91
N SER A 241 -3.36 1.67 -13.59
CA SER A 241 -2.77 1.47 -14.91
C SER A 241 -1.60 0.47 -14.82
N ARG A 242 -1.25 -0.13 -15.96
CA ARG A 242 -0.14 -1.07 -16.03
C ARG A 242 1.18 -0.40 -15.65
N GLU A 243 1.40 0.82 -16.12
CA GLU A 243 2.59 1.63 -15.87
C GLU A 243 2.74 1.90 -14.37
N ARG A 244 1.66 2.30 -13.70
CA ARG A 244 1.65 2.56 -12.26
C ARG A 244 1.92 1.32 -11.43
N ARG A 245 1.40 0.16 -11.83
CA ARG A 245 1.71 -1.11 -11.16
C ARG A 245 3.19 -1.44 -11.30
N ILE A 246 3.74 -1.32 -12.51
CA ILE A 246 5.15 -1.62 -12.78
C ILE A 246 6.05 -0.70 -11.95
N GLU A 247 5.78 0.60 -11.93
CA GLU A 247 6.50 1.58 -11.10
C GLU A 247 6.46 1.21 -9.60
N THR A 248 5.31 0.76 -9.11
CA THR A 248 5.12 0.38 -7.71
C THR A 248 5.90 -0.89 -7.36
N TYR A 249 5.83 -1.93 -8.20
CA TYR A 249 6.59 -3.17 -7.99
C TYR A 249 8.10 -2.97 -8.15
N ASP A 250 8.52 -2.03 -9.00
CA ASP A 250 9.92 -1.62 -9.11
C ASP A 250 10.44 -1.02 -7.81
N LEU A 251 9.67 -0.12 -7.18
CA LEU A 251 10.04 0.43 -5.88
C LEU A 251 10.16 -0.69 -4.83
N LEU A 252 9.15 -1.56 -4.73
CA LEU A 252 9.15 -2.69 -3.80
C LEU A 252 10.37 -3.59 -3.98
N ARG A 253 10.67 -3.95 -5.23
CA ARG A 253 11.84 -4.75 -5.60
C ARG A 253 13.14 -4.06 -5.19
N CYS A 254 13.28 -2.77 -5.49
CA CYS A 254 14.48 -2.01 -5.19
C CYS A 254 14.71 -1.90 -3.67
N LYS A 255 13.68 -1.48 -2.92
CA LYS A 255 13.73 -1.34 -1.46
C LYS A 255 14.03 -2.67 -0.76
N ALA A 256 13.41 -3.76 -1.21
CA ALA A 256 13.71 -5.09 -0.68
C ALA A 256 15.19 -5.49 -0.92
N ARG A 257 15.75 -5.20 -2.10
CA ARG A 257 17.16 -5.49 -2.40
C ARG A 257 18.13 -4.67 -1.56
N VAL A 258 17.85 -3.38 -1.40
CA VAL A 258 18.64 -2.48 -0.55
C VAL A 258 18.60 -2.96 0.90
N SER A 259 17.42 -3.20 1.45
CA SER A 259 17.26 -3.69 2.83
C SER A 259 17.96 -5.03 3.08
N CYS A 260 18.02 -5.90 2.07
CA CYS A 260 18.67 -7.20 2.16
C CYS A 260 20.14 -7.21 1.70
N ASN A 261 20.74 -6.04 1.46
CA ASN A 261 22.13 -5.90 0.97
C ASN A 261 22.43 -6.77 -0.27
N VAL A 262 21.46 -6.88 -1.18
CA VAL A 262 21.63 -7.63 -2.43
C VAL A 262 22.25 -6.69 -3.46
N SER A 263 23.54 -6.89 -3.74
CA SER A 263 24.25 -6.17 -4.78
C SER A 263 23.73 -6.52 -6.18
N LEU A 264 23.90 -5.60 -7.14
CA LEU A 264 23.69 -5.89 -8.55
C LEU A 264 24.68 -7.00 -8.95
N LEU A 265 24.14 -8.20 -9.17
CA LEU A 265 24.94 -9.38 -9.46
C LEU A 265 25.60 -9.24 -10.83
N GLN A 266 26.84 -9.72 -10.94
CA GLN A 266 27.53 -9.80 -12.23
C GLN A 266 26.69 -10.62 -13.21
N ARG A 267 26.12 -9.96 -14.22
CA ARG A 267 25.18 -10.56 -15.19
C ARG A 267 25.86 -11.16 -16.41
N VAL A 268 27.19 -11.11 -16.47
CA VAL A 268 28.00 -11.50 -17.62
C VAL A 268 29.16 -12.36 -17.15
N ASN A 269 29.45 -13.44 -17.87
CA ASN A 269 30.60 -14.30 -17.58
C ASN A 269 31.92 -13.68 -18.08
N GLU A 270 33.05 -14.34 -17.78
CA GLU A 270 34.39 -13.90 -18.20
C GLU A 270 34.56 -13.75 -19.72
N LYS A 271 33.72 -14.43 -20.51
CA LYS A 271 33.72 -14.35 -21.98
C LYS A 271 32.79 -13.27 -22.54
N GLY A 272 32.19 -12.42 -21.69
CA GLY A 272 31.25 -11.40 -22.13
C GLY A 272 29.84 -11.90 -22.46
N LEU A 273 29.49 -13.16 -22.14
CA LEU A 273 28.17 -13.73 -22.39
C LEU A 273 27.24 -13.56 -21.18
N PRO A 274 25.93 -13.32 -21.39
CA PRO A 274 24.98 -13.17 -20.30
C PRO A 274 24.80 -14.46 -19.51
N LEU A 275 24.77 -14.34 -18.18
CA LEU A 275 24.38 -15.42 -17.29
C LEU A 275 22.85 -15.53 -17.23
N ILE A 276 22.33 -16.75 -17.30
CA ILE A 276 20.89 -17.05 -17.23
C ILE A 276 20.63 -17.88 -15.97
N GLY A 277 19.96 -17.31 -14.97
CA GLY A 277 19.52 -18.03 -13.78
C GLY A 277 18.18 -18.70 -14.00
N MET A 278 18.16 -20.04 -14.01
CA MET A 278 16.92 -20.82 -14.01
C MET A 278 16.68 -21.36 -12.59
N THR A 279 15.52 -21.10 -12.01
CA THR A 279 15.18 -21.52 -10.65
C THR A 279 13.95 -22.43 -10.66
N LEU A 280 14.11 -23.65 -10.17
CA LEU A 280 12.98 -24.51 -9.80
C LEU A 280 12.60 -24.19 -8.37
N PHE A 281 11.53 -23.43 -8.20
CA PHE A 281 11.02 -23.05 -6.90
C PHE A 281 9.97 -24.07 -6.47
N MET A 282 10.45 -25.07 -5.77
CA MET A 282 9.72 -26.25 -5.34
C MET A 282 8.94 -25.97 -4.06
N ARG A 283 7.97 -26.85 -3.80
CA ARG A 283 7.19 -26.85 -2.57
C ARG A 283 6.95 -28.27 -2.10
N THR A 284 6.80 -28.43 -0.79
CA THR A 284 6.42 -29.71 -0.19
C THR A 284 4.91 -29.81 0.01
N GLY A 285 4.40 -31.05 0.07
CA GLY A 285 3.00 -31.34 0.38
C GLY A 285 2.06 -31.14 -0.83
N PRO A 286 0.84 -30.61 -0.61
CA PRO A 286 -0.15 -30.43 -1.68
C PRO A 286 0.43 -29.69 -2.89
N ARG A 287 0.14 -30.11 -4.12
CA ARG A 287 0.62 -29.49 -5.37
C ARG A 287 2.15 -29.51 -5.55
N SER A 288 2.89 -30.28 -4.76
CA SER A 288 4.27 -30.62 -5.12
C SER A 288 4.27 -31.50 -6.38
N PHE A 289 5.42 -31.66 -7.02
CA PHE A 289 5.55 -32.67 -8.06
C PHE A 289 5.49 -34.08 -7.44
N LYS A 290 4.93 -35.05 -8.18
CA LYS A 290 4.91 -36.48 -7.81
C LYS A 290 6.32 -37.06 -7.85
N ASN A 291 7.13 -36.66 -8.84
CA ASN A 291 8.52 -37.06 -9.01
C ASN A 291 9.41 -35.81 -9.21
N GLU A 292 9.86 -35.21 -8.10
CA GLU A 292 10.69 -34.00 -8.15
C GLU A 292 12.03 -34.24 -8.84
N SER A 293 12.70 -35.37 -8.56
CA SER A 293 14.00 -35.69 -9.16
C SER A 293 13.95 -35.78 -10.68
N ALA A 294 12.89 -36.38 -11.24
CA ALA A 294 12.70 -36.42 -12.68
C ALA A 294 12.50 -35.02 -13.28
N VAL A 295 11.67 -34.19 -12.65
CA VAL A 295 11.45 -32.80 -13.08
C VAL A 295 12.75 -32.00 -13.02
N ILE A 296 13.52 -32.11 -11.94
CA ILE A 296 14.83 -31.47 -11.80
C ILE A 296 15.76 -31.90 -12.94
N GLY A 297 15.88 -33.20 -13.19
CA GLY A 297 16.74 -33.74 -14.24
C GLY A 297 16.38 -33.23 -15.66
N ILE A 298 15.09 -33.04 -15.95
CA ILE A 298 14.64 -32.48 -17.22
C ILE A 298 15.16 -31.05 -17.40
N PHE A 299 14.90 -30.17 -16.42
CA PHE A 299 15.31 -28.77 -16.52
C PHE A 299 16.82 -28.59 -16.44
N GLU A 300 17.52 -29.43 -15.67
CA GLU A 300 18.98 -29.47 -15.60
C GLU A 300 19.58 -29.81 -16.97
N LYS A 301 19.06 -30.86 -17.62
CA LYS A 301 19.47 -31.27 -18.97
C LYS A 301 19.26 -30.17 -20.00
N GLU A 302 18.13 -29.45 -19.98
CA GLU A 302 17.88 -28.36 -20.93
C GLU A 302 18.73 -27.11 -20.63
N CYS A 303 18.90 -26.76 -19.36
CA CYS A 303 19.76 -25.64 -18.96
C CYS A 303 21.23 -25.91 -19.36
N ALA A 304 21.74 -27.13 -19.18
CA ALA A 304 23.11 -27.49 -19.54
C ALA A 304 23.43 -27.34 -21.04
N LYS A 305 22.42 -27.36 -21.92
CA LYS A 305 22.60 -27.12 -23.37
C LYS A 305 22.84 -25.65 -23.71
N VAL A 306 22.61 -24.73 -22.78
CA VAL A 306 22.70 -23.29 -22.99
C VAL A 306 23.90 -22.74 -22.21
N GLU A 307 24.95 -22.32 -22.93
CA GLU A 307 26.11 -21.68 -22.31
C GLU A 307 25.69 -20.47 -21.46
N GLY A 308 26.16 -20.44 -20.21
CA GLY A 308 25.82 -19.40 -19.24
C GLY A 308 24.55 -19.65 -18.43
N CYS A 309 23.77 -20.70 -18.74
CA CYS A 309 22.64 -21.10 -17.90
C CYS A 309 23.12 -21.78 -16.61
N LYS A 310 22.54 -21.38 -15.48
CA LYS A 310 22.75 -21.99 -14.17
C LYS A 310 21.41 -22.35 -13.56
N LEU A 311 21.21 -23.65 -13.31
CA LEU A 311 20.04 -24.14 -12.60
C LEU A 311 20.24 -24.02 -11.09
N MET A 312 19.19 -23.62 -10.38
CA MET A 312 19.10 -23.71 -8.93
C MET A 312 17.76 -24.31 -8.52
N VAL A 313 17.80 -25.21 -7.55
CA VAL A 313 16.59 -25.77 -6.93
C VAL A 313 16.46 -25.18 -5.54
N ALA A 314 15.29 -24.64 -5.23
CA ALA A 314 15.01 -24.03 -3.93
C ALA A 314 13.60 -24.38 -3.46
N TYR A 315 13.39 -24.42 -2.15
CA TYR A 315 12.10 -24.73 -1.54
C TYR A 315 11.57 -23.51 -0.79
N SER A 316 10.34 -23.09 -1.09
CA SER A 316 9.78 -21.84 -0.57
C SER A 316 9.79 -21.74 0.96
N ASN A 317 9.49 -22.84 1.64
CA ASN A 317 9.36 -22.89 3.10
C ASN A 317 10.71 -22.84 3.83
N ASN A 318 11.82 -22.96 3.11
CA ASN A 318 13.17 -23.03 3.70
C ASN A 318 13.93 -21.71 3.61
N LEU A 319 13.31 -20.65 3.09
CA LEU A 319 13.99 -19.38 2.83
C LEU A 319 13.41 -18.26 3.68
N THR A 320 14.29 -17.54 4.37
CA THR A 320 14.01 -16.23 4.96
C THR A 320 13.64 -15.21 3.88
N PHE A 321 13.08 -14.07 4.30
CA PHE A 321 12.73 -12.98 3.39
C PHE A 321 13.92 -12.55 2.51
N CYS A 322 15.09 -12.29 3.10
CA CYS A 322 16.25 -11.84 2.32
C CYS A 322 16.87 -12.92 1.44
N GLU A 323 16.79 -14.19 1.84
CA GLU A 323 17.18 -15.29 0.95
C GLU A 323 16.26 -15.38 -0.27
N GLN A 324 14.96 -15.13 -0.11
CA GLN A 324 14.03 -15.04 -1.24
C GLN A 324 14.34 -13.84 -2.13
N VAL A 325 14.63 -12.66 -1.56
CA VAL A 325 15.02 -11.47 -2.32
C VAL A 325 16.29 -11.74 -3.13
N LYS A 326 17.31 -12.35 -2.50
CA LYS A 326 18.55 -12.72 -3.17
C LYS A 326 18.30 -13.74 -4.28
N LEU A 327 17.58 -14.83 -3.99
CA LEU A 327 17.23 -15.88 -4.94
C LEU A 327 16.55 -15.30 -6.18
N MET A 328 15.45 -14.57 -5.98
CA MET A 328 14.67 -13.97 -7.07
C MET A 328 15.48 -12.92 -7.83
N GLY A 329 16.38 -12.20 -7.15
CA GLY A 329 17.34 -11.31 -7.80
C GLY A 329 18.27 -12.04 -8.79
N MET A 330 18.56 -13.32 -8.60
CA MET A 330 19.39 -14.12 -9.52
C MET A 330 18.57 -14.87 -10.58
N THR A 331 17.25 -14.90 -10.45
CA THR A 331 16.36 -15.69 -11.30
C THR A 331 15.89 -14.90 -12.51
N ASP A 332 16.13 -15.48 -13.69
CA ASP A 332 15.62 -14.99 -14.99
C ASP A 332 14.45 -15.85 -15.50
N ILE A 333 14.46 -17.13 -15.16
CA ILE A 333 13.39 -18.08 -15.46
C ILE A 333 13.00 -18.79 -14.17
N LEU A 334 11.77 -18.55 -13.72
CA LEU A 334 11.19 -19.18 -12.55
C LEU A 334 10.25 -20.30 -12.99
N VAL A 335 10.54 -21.53 -12.54
CA VAL A 335 9.76 -22.73 -12.79
C VAL A 335 9.12 -23.13 -11.46
N SER A 336 7.80 -23.11 -11.33
CA SER A 336 7.19 -23.38 -10.04
C SER A 336 5.75 -23.91 -10.08
N PRO A 337 5.38 -24.81 -9.16
CA PRO A 337 3.99 -25.14 -8.88
C PRO A 337 3.15 -23.94 -8.42
N HIS A 338 1.89 -23.90 -8.86
CA HIS A 338 0.92 -22.93 -8.38
C HIS A 338 0.73 -23.04 -6.85
N GLY A 339 0.81 -21.91 -6.15
CA GLY A 339 0.65 -21.84 -4.71
C GLY A 339 1.90 -22.16 -3.87
N ALA A 340 3.09 -22.24 -4.47
CA ALA A 340 4.38 -22.36 -3.77
C ALA A 340 4.85 -21.04 -3.12
N GLN A 341 3.92 -20.22 -2.59
CA GLN A 341 4.23 -18.84 -2.14
C GLN A 341 4.86 -17.96 -3.24
N LEU A 342 4.61 -18.28 -4.52
CA LEU A 342 5.24 -17.65 -5.70
C LEU A 342 4.96 -16.15 -5.87
N THR A 343 4.12 -15.55 -5.03
CA THR A 343 3.83 -14.12 -5.13
C THR A 343 5.03 -13.25 -4.81
N ASN A 344 6.12 -13.80 -4.27
CA ASN A 344 7.40 -13.11 -4.16
C ASN A 344 8.13 -12.95 -5.51
N MET A 345 7.64 -13.53 -6.60
CA MET A 345 8.31 -13.49 -7.92
C MET A 345 8.48 -12.08 -8.49
N PHE A 346 7.70 -11.08 -8.04
CA PHE A 346 7.92 -9.69 -8.47
C PHE A 346 9.32 -9.17 -8.09
N LEU A 347 10.02 -9.82 -7.15
CA LEU A 347 11.40 -9.53 -6.77
C LEU A 347 12.43 -9.88 -7.87
N MET A 348 12.04 -10.66 -8.87
CA MET A 348 12.83 -10.89 -10.09
C MET A 348 12.88 -9.63 -10.95
N ASP A 349 13.89 -9.50 -11.79
CA ASP A 349 13.99 -8.37 -12.71
C ASP A 349 12.82 -8.29 -13.69
N ARG A 350 12.57 -7.08 -14.20
CA ARG A 350 11.64 -6.89 -15.32
C ARG A 350 12.04 -7.82 -16.48
N ASN A 351 11.06 -8.20 -17.28
CA ASN A 351 11.18 -9.13 -18.41
C ASN A 351 11.61 -10.57 -18.05
N SER A 352 11.87 -10.90 -16.78
CA SER A 352 12.04 -12.29 -16.37
C SER A 352 10.79 -13.13 -16.68
N SER A 353 10.97 -14.44 -16.78
CA SER A 353 9.97 -15.39 -17.27
C SER A 353 9.49 -16.33 -16.18
N VAL A 354 8.19 -16.63 -16.17
CA VAL A 354 7.55 -17.53 -15.19
C VAL A 354 6.87 -18.68 -15.90
N MET A 355 7.22 -19.91 -15.55
CA MET A 355 6.63 -21.15 -16.01
C MET A 355 5.85 -21.78 -14.85
N GLU A 356 4.53 -21.90 -15.02
CA GLU A 356 3.62 -22.26 -13.93
C GLU A 356 3.02 -23.66 -14.10
N PHE A 357 2.94 -24.44 -13.01
CA PHE A 357 2.45 -25.81 -13.04
C PHE A 357 1.24 -26.00 -12.12
N PHE A 358 0.20 -26.67 -12.59
CA PHE A 358 -1.02 -26.94 -11.82
C PHE A 358 -1.27 -28.44 -11.69
N PRO A 359 -1.83 -28.91 -10.55
CA PRO A 359 -2.40 -30.25 -10.47
C PRO A 359 -3.66 -30.33 -11.36
N LYS A 360 -4.09 -31.57 -11.62
CA LYS A 360 -5.34 -31.82 -12.34
C LYS A 360 -6.54 -31.19 -11.62
N GLY A 361 -7.51 -30.70 -12.39
CA GLY A 361 -8.80 -30.23 -11.89
C GLY A 361 -8.82 -28.85 -11.23
N TRP A 362 -7.68 -28.16 -11.13
CA TRP A 362 -7.60 -26.83 -10.50
C TRP A 362 -8.44 -25.76 -11.22
N LEU A 363 -8.50 -25.76 -12.57
CA LEU A 363 -9.06 -24.66 -13.37
C LEU A 363 -10.57 -24.42 -13.14
N LYS A 364 -11.37 -25.50 -13.01
CA LYS A 364 -12.84 -25.38 -12.94
C LYS A 364 -13.34 -24.80 -11.61
N LEU A 365 -12.60 -25.01 -10.52
CA LEU A 365 -13.09 -24.74 -9.16
C LEU A 365 -12.29 -23.67 -8.40
N ALA A 366 -11.08 -23.33 -8.84
CA ALA A 366 -10.22 -22.38 -8.13
C ALA A 366 -10.63 -20.90 -8.28
N GLY A 367 -11.63 -20.61 -9.13
CA GLY A 367 -12.09 -19.24 -9.39
C GLY A 367 -10.96 -18.34 -9.88
N VAL A 368 -10.99 -17.08 -9.46
CA VAL A 368 -10.02 -16.07 -9.92
C VAL A 368 -8.59 -16.28 -9.39
N GLY A 369 -8.42 -17.04 -8.30
CA GLY A 369 -7.12 -17.29 -7.67
C GLY A 369 -6.10 -17.98 -8.60
N GLN A 370 -6.57 -18.67 -9.64
CA GLN A 370 -5.70 -19.32 -10.63
C GLN A 370 -4.92 -18.33 -11.51
N PHE A 371 -5.31 -17.06 -11.55
CA PHE A 371 -4.68 -16.04 -12.39
C PHE A 371 -3.67 -15.17 -11.63
N VAL A 372 -3.50 -15.39 -10.32
CA VAL A 372 -2.66 -14.53 -9.47
C VAL A 372 -1.24 -14.40 -10.03
N TYR A 373 -0.62 -15.48 -10.51
CA TYR A 373 0.76 -15.41 -11.03
C TYR A 373 0.81 -14.79 -12.43
N HIS A 374 -0.21 -14.99 -13.25
CA HIS A 374 -0.33 -14.24 -14.50
C HIS A 374 -0.41 -12.73 -14.24
N TRP A 375 -1.23 -12.31 -13.26
CA TRP A 375 -1.36 -10.92 -12.87
C TRP A 375 -0.09 -10.33 -12.29
N ILE A 376 0.52 -10.97 -11.28
CA ILE A 376 1.77 -10.48 -10.68
C ILE A 376 2.88 -10.40 -11.74
N ALA A 377 2.98 -11.33 -12.69
CA ALA A 377 3.95 -11.23 -13.77
C ALA A 377 3.69 -9.99 -14.62
N SER A 378 2.45 -9.78 -15.08
CA SER A 378 2.07 -8.61 -15.87
C SER A 378 2.30 -7.30 -15.12
N TRP A 379 1.88 -7.25 -13.85
CA TRP A 379 1.93 -6.06 -13.01
C TRP A 379 3.34 -5.64 -12.61
N SER A 380 4.29 -6.59 -12.55
CA SER A 380 5.69 -6.32 -12.22
C SER A 380 6.61 -6.23 -13.45
N GLY A 381 6.03 -6.22 -14.66
CA GLY A 381 6.76 -6.07 -15.92
C GLY A 381 7.49 -7.33 -16.38
N MET A 382 7.06 -8.50 -15.91
CA MET A 382 7.59 -9.82 -16.26
C MET A 382 6.72 -10.52 -17.32
N ARG A 383 7.13 -11.72 -17.72
CA ARG A 383 6.44 -12.55 -18.71
C ARG A 383 5.95 -13.84 -18.09
N HIS A 384 4.66 -14.11 -18.24
CA HIS A 384 4.09 -15.42 -17.92
C HIS A 384 4.17 -16.29 -19.19
N GLN A 385 4.96 -17.36 -19.14
CA GLN A 385 5.28 -18.23 -20.28
C GLN A 385 4.23 -19.32 -20.52
N GLY A 386 3.03 -19.14 -19.96
CA GLY A 386 1.97 -20.12 -19.98
C GLY A 386 1.98 -21.03 -18.75
N ALA A 387 1.01 -21.93 -18.72
CA ALA A 387 0.77 -22.84 -17.62
C ALA A 387 0.66 -24.27 -18.11
N TRP A 388 1.34 -25.19 -17.44
CA TRP A 388 1.09 -26.62 -17.60
C TRP A 388 0.05 -27.10 -16.59
N ARG A 389 -0.91 -27.88 -17.07
CA ARG A 389 -1.97 -28.45 -16.24
C ARG A 389 -1.91 -29.95 -16.37
N ASP A 390 -1.72 -30.63 -15.24
CA ASP A 390 -1.58 -32.07 -15.21
C ASP A 390 -2.85 -32.76 -15.77
N PRO A 391 -2.75 -33.51 -16.88
CA PRO A 391 -3.89 -34.23 -17.44
C PRO A 391 -4.16 -35.56 -16.72
N THR A 392 -3.18 -36.14 -16.02
CA THR A 392 -3.22 -37.51 -15.49
C THR A 392 -3.27 -37.59 -13.95
N GLY A 393 -3.58 -36.49 -13.28
CA GLY A 393 -3.83 -36.46 -11.84
C GLY A 393 -5.03 -37.32 -11.38
N ASP A 394 -5.14 -37.47 -10.06
CA ASP A 394 -6.12 -38.34 -9.42
C ASP A 394 -7.56 -37.83 -9.68
N HIS A 395 -8.52 -38.76 -9.75
CA HIS A 395 -9.92 -38.42 -9.98
C HIS A 395 -10.61 -38.06 -8.67
N CYS A 396 -11.41 -36.99 -8.70
CA CYS A 396 -12.25 -36.65 -7.57
C CYS A 396 -13.35 -37.71 -7.37
N PRO A 397 -13.72 -38.08 -6.13
CA PRO A 397 -14.82 -39.01 -5.87
C PRO A 397 -16.22 -38.43 -6.16
N PHE A 398 -16.33 -37.14 -6.46
CA PHE A 398 -17.56 -36.48 -6.90
C PHE A 398 -17.46 -36.12 -8.39
N GLY A 399 -18.56 -35.66 -9.00
CA GLY A 399 -18.51 -35.15 -10.37
C GLY A 399 -17.47 -34.02 -10.52
N GLU A 400 -16.78 -33.93 -11.66
CA GLU A 400 -15.62 -33.05 -11.82
C GLU A 400 -15.89 -31.56 -11.52
N ASP A 401 -17.13 -31.12 -11.71
CA ASP A 401 -17.57 -29.73 -11.52
C ASP A 401 -18.15 -29.49 -10.11
N ASP A 402 -18.16 -30.51 -9.26
CA ASP A 402 -18.64 -30.40 -7.89
C ASP A 402 -17.65 -29.59 -7.04
N ARG A 403 -18.14 -28.57 -6.34
CA ARG A 403 -17.31 -27.69 -5.48
C ARG A 403 -16.52 -28.47 -4.43
N ARG A 404 -16.99 -29.64 -4.00
CA ARG A 404 -16.28 -30.52 -3.05
C ARG A 404 -14.96 -31.05 -3.63
N CYS A 405 -14.84 -31.13 -4.95
CA CYS A 405 -13.60 -31.51 -5.62
C CYS A 405 -12.49 -30.45 -5.50
N MET A 406 -12.82 -29.19 -5.14
CA MET A 406 -11.83 -28.13 -5.01
C MET A 406 -10.74 -28.49 -3.99
N SER A 407 -11.14 -28.97 -2.82
CA SER A 407 -10.19 -29.39 -1.78
C SER A 407 -9.36 -30.58 -2.20
N PHE A 408 -9.95 -31.52 -2.94
CA PHE A 408 -9.27 -32.69 -3.49
C PHE A 408 -8.17 -32.28 -4.49
N TYR A 409 -8.53 -31.50 -5.51
CA TYR A 409 -7.58 -31.02 -6.51
C TYR A 409 -6.52 -30.10 -5.91
N LYS A 410 -6.88 -29.31 -4.88
CA LYS A 410 -5.93 -28.48 -4.14
C LYS A 410 -4.95 -29.28 -3.29
N GLY A 411 -5.34 -30.48 -2.87
CA GLY A 411 -4.53 -31.48 -2.19
C GLY A 411 -3.62 -32.29 -3.13
N GLY A 412 -4.01 -32.42 -4.41
CA GLY A 412 -3.34 -33.28 -5.39
C GLY A 412 -1.90 -32.88 -5.69
N LYS A 413 -1.09 -33.86 -6.11
CA LYS A 413 0.28 -33.66 -6.60
C LYS A 413 0.32 -33.57 -8.13
N ILE A 414 1.37 -32.95 -8.64
CA ILE A 414 1.57 -32.60 -10.04
C ILE A 414 2.42 -33.69 -10.72
N GLY A 415 1.90 -34.34 -11.76
CA GLY A 415 2.67 -35.23 -12.64
C GLY A 415 3.73 -34.49 -13.46
N PHE A 416 4.40 -35.20 -14.37
CA PHE A 416 5.31 -34.58 -15.33
C PHE A 416 5.18 -35.24 -16.70
N ASN A 417 5.54 -34.50 -17.75
CA ASN A 417 5.68 -35.01 -19.11
C ASN A 417 7.05 -34.58 -19.63
N GLU A 418 7.98 -35.53 -19.74
CA GLU A 418 9.36 -35.25 -20.09
C GLU A 418 9.51 -34.52 -21.43
N THR A 419 8.84 -35.01 -22.48
CA THR A 419 8.92 -34.41 -23.82
C THR A 419 8.40 -32.97 -23.81
N TYR A 420 7.22 -32.73 -23.23
CA TYR A 420 6.64 -31.40 -23.16
C TYR A 420 7.49 -30.45 -22.33
N PHE A 421 7.98 -30.89 -21.16
CA PHE A 421 8.73 -30.05 -20.24
C PHE A 421 10.07 -29.66 -20.87
N SER A 422 10.73 -30.60 -21.55
CA SER A 422 11.98 -30.36 -22.27
C SER A 422 11.79 -29.35 -23.41
N GLU A 423 10.75 -29.52 -24.22
CA GLU A 423 10.46 -28.60 -25.32
C GLU A 423 10.10 -27.19 -24.82
N TRP A 424 9.24 -27.11 -23.81
CA TRP A 424 8.84 -25.83 -23.22
C TRP A 424 10.04 -25.11 -22.60
N ALA A 425 10.88 -25.81 -21.83
CA ALA A 425 12.09 -25.26 -21.25
C ALA A 425 13.06 -24.74 -22.31
N ARG A 426 13.30 -25.53 -23.38
CA ARG A 426 14.16 -25.14 -24.50
C ARG A 426 13.68 -23.85 -25.16
N ASN A 427 12.38 -23.73 -25.41
CA ASN A 427 11.80 -22.56 -26.07
C ASN A 427 11.97 -21.31 -25.20
N VAL A 428 11.64 -21.39 -23.91
CA VAL A 428 11.79 -20.26 -22.96
C VAL A 428 13.26 -19.87 -22.78
N LEU A 429 14.17 -20.85 -22.64
CA LEU A 429 15.62 -20.59 -22.54
C LEU A 429 16.15 -19.88 -23.79
N THR A 430 15.71 -20.29 -24.97
CA THR A 430 16.11 -19.67 -26.25
C THR A 430 15.64 -18.22 -26.34
N GLU A 431 14.40 -17.94 -25.94
CA GLU A 431 13.84 -16.59 -25.88
C GLU A 431 14.63 -15.70 -24.92
N VAL A 432 14.85 -16.17 -23.68
CA VAL A 432 15.58 -15.42 -22.66
C VAL A 432 17.03 -15.17 -23.06
N LYS A 433 17.71 -16.16 -23.65
CA LYS A 433 19.07 -16.00 -24.17
C LYS A 433 19.15 -14.90 -25.22
N THR A 434 18.22 -14.92 -26.18
CA THR A 434 18.18 -13.93 -27.28
C THR A 434 18.01 -12.53 -26.72
N ARG A 435 17.02 -12.33 -25.83
CA ARG A 435 16.76 -11.04 -25.18
C ARG A 435 17.97 -10.54 -24.40
N LYS A 436 18.61 -11.39 -23.59
CA LYS A 436 19.78 -10.96 -22.81
C LYS A 436 20.97 -10.58 -23.67
N LEU A 437 21.18 -11.25 -24.81
CA LEU A 437 22.20 -10.86 -25.77
C LEU A 437 21.92 -9.47 -26.37
N GLU A 438 20.65 -9.14 -26.63
CA GLU A 438 20.25 -7.80 -27.07
C GLU A 438 20.45 -6.74 -25.97
N GLU A 439 20.10 -7.05 -24.72
CA GLU A 439 20.30 -6.15 -23.57
C GLU A 439 21.78 -5.82 -23.34
N VAL A 440 22.67 -6.80 -23.50
CA VAL A 440 24.13 -6.60 -23.43
C VAL A 440 24.62 -5.76 -24.61
N LYS A 441 24.16 -6.03 -25.83
CA LYS A 441 24.55 -5.25 -27.03
C LYS A 441 24.13 -3.79 -26.95
N ASN A 442 22.97 -3.51 -26.38
CA ASN A 442 22.42 -2.17 -26.28
C ASN A 442 23.05 -1.34 -25.14
N ASN A 443 24.06 -1.86 -24.43
CA ASN A 443 24.64 -1.25 -23.22
C ASN A 443 23.57 -0.83 -22.19
N SER A 444 22.42 -1.49 -22.20
CA SER A 444 21.37 -1.32 -21.19
C SER A 444 21.73 -2.04 -19.89
N ALA A 445 23.01 -1.99 -19.50
CA ALA A 445 23.45 -2.40 -18.19
C ALA A 445 22.74 -1.49 -17.18
N ALA A 446 21.96 -2.12 -16.29
CA ALA A 446 21.17 -1.44 -15.28
C ALA A 446 21.99 -0.32 -14.63
N SER A 447 21.58 0.91 -14.88
CA SER A 447 22.04 2.10 -14.17
C SER A 447 22.01 1.80 -12.69
N THR A 448 23.11 2.05 -11.99
CA THR A 448 23.16 2.22 -10.54
C THR A 448 22.29 3.41 -10.17
N SER A 449 20.98 3.20 -10.11
CA SER A 449 20.04 4.20 -9.61
C SER A 449 19.74 3.87 -8.17
N SER A 450 19.88 4.86 -7.29
CA SER A 450 19.17 4.88 -6.01
C SER A 450 17.71 4.46 -6.24
N CYS A 451 17.10 3.83 -5.24
CA CYS A 451 15.68 3.54 -5.37
C CYS A 451 14.92 4.85 -5.55
N ALA A 452 13.80 4.80 -6.28
CA ALA A 452 12.81 5.85 -6.09
C ALA A 452 12.51 5.96 -4.58
N CYS A 453 12.26 7.17 -4.08
CA CYS A 453 12.06 7.38 -2.64
C CYS A 453 13.26 7.04 -1.74
N GLY A 454 14.50 7.14 -2.24
CA GLY A 454 15.75 7.01 -1.47
C GLY A 454 16.34 5.63 -1.50
#